data_AF-A0A9D6FAC0-F1
#
_entry.id   AF-A0A9D6FAC0-F1
#
_cell.length_a   1.000
_cell.length_b   1.000
_cell.length_c   1.000
_cell.angle_alpha   90.00
_cell.angle_beta   90.00
_cell.angle_gamma   90.00
#
_symmetry.space_group_name_H-M   'P 1'
#
loop_
_entity.id
_entity.type
_entity.pdbx_description
1 polymer ?
#
loop_
_entity_poly.entity_id
_entity_poly.type
_entity_poly.pdbx_seq_one_letter_code
_entity_poly.pdbx_strand_id
1 'polypeptide(L)' 'PYAGKQAFIYRREASGSKNEIPIELRKIMERKAPDVPLVAKDVLYIPDNRGGRLTANILDKIIGFGAGIASGVLIYGAIR' A
#
# COMPACT_ATOMS: atom_id res chain seq x y z
N PRO A 1 -5.75 -2.63 1.57
CA PRO A 1 -5.15 -2.48 0.21
C PRO A 1 -3.93 -1.54 0.11
N TYR A 2 -3.33 -1.09 1.22
CA TYR A 2 -2.17 -0.18 1.18
C TYR A 2 -0.94 -0.73 1.88
N ALA A 3 -0.87 -2.03 2.20
CA ALA A 3 0.37 -2.60 2.73
C ALA A 3 1.45 -2.65 1.64
N GLY A 4 2.70 -2.38 2.02
CA GLY A 4 3.89 -2.57 1.21
C GLY A 4 4.04 -4.03 0.76
N LYS A 5 4.69 -4.24 -0.39
CA LYS A 5 4.93 -5.60 -0.92
C LYS A 5 5.94 -6.39 -0.06
N GLN A 6 6.88 -5.66 0.55
CA GLN A 6 7.90 -6.14 1.47
C GLN A 6 7.49 -5.80 2.90
N ALA A 7 7.70 -6.71 3.83
CA ALA A 7 7.63 -6.45 5.27
C ALA A 7 8.89 -6.98 5.95
N PHE A 8 9.06 -6.65 7.23
CA PHE A 8 10.26 -6.97 7.99
C PHE A 8 9.88 -7.55 9.35
N ILE A 9 10.60 -8.59 9.77
CA ILE A 9 10.53 -9.08 11.14
C ILE A 9 11.75 -8.54 11.87
N TYR A 10 11.51 -7.73 12.90
CA TYR A 10 12.53 -7.30 13.84
C TYR A 10 12.60 -8.29 14.98
N ARG A 11 13.72 -9.01 15.04
CA ARG A 11 14.02 -9.97 16.10
C ARG A 11 15.11 -9.40 17.00
N ARG A 12 14.91 -9.53 18.32
CA ARG A 12 15.97 -9.32 19.31
C ARG A 12 16.45 -10.67 19.80
N GLU A 13 17.67 -11.03 19.41
CA GLU A 13 18.32 -12.25 19.88
C GLU A 13 18.71 -12.13 21.36
N ALA A 14 18.88 -13.27 22.04
CA ALA A 14 19.29 -13.30 23.45
C ALA A 14 20.65 -12.61 23.71
N SER A 15 21.50 -12.52 22.67
CA SER A 15 22.77 -11.79 22.67
C SER A 15 22.61 -10.26 22.67
N GLY A 16 21.38 -9.74 22.58
CA GLY A 16 21.10 -8.31 22.41
C GLY A 16 21.22 -7.81 20.97
N SER A 17 21.62 -8.68 20.03
CA SER A 17 21.70 -8.37 18.60
C SER A 17 20.30 -8.16 18.01
N LYS A 18 20.14 -7.10 17.22
CA LYS A 18 18.94 -6.86 16.44
C LYS A 18 19.12 -7.52 15.07
N ASN A 19 18.19 -8.38 14.70
CA ASN A 19 18.15 -9.01 13.39
C ASN A 19 16.92 -8.54 12.63
N GLU A 20 17.09 -8.29 11.34
CA GLU A 20 16.03 -7.87 10.44
C GLU A 20 15.87 -8.93 9.35
N ILE A 21 14.70 -9.55 9.31
CA ILE A 21 14.39 -10.62 8.36
C ILE A 21 13.39 -10.05 7.34
N PRO A 22 13.81 -9.81 6.08
CA PRO A 22 12.90 -9.35 5.04
C PRO A 22 11.97 -10.47 4.60
N ILE A 23 10.68 -10.16 4.47
CA ILE A 23 9.65 -11.11 4.01
C ILE A 23 8.85 -10.53 2.83
N GLU A 24 8.52 -11.41 1.89
CA GLU A 24 7.68 -11.09 0.72
C GLU A 24 6.19 -11.16 1.09
N LEU A 25 5.73 -10.22 1.92
CA LEU A 25 4.38 -10.21 2.50
C LEU A 25 3.29 -10.46 1.46
N ARG A 26 3.38 -9.83 0.28
CA ARG A 26 2.38 -10.00 -0.77
C ARG A 26 2.30 -11.44 -1.29
N LYS A 27 3.45 -12.10 -1.50
CA LYS A 27 3.48 -13.48 -2.00
C LYS A 27 2.94 -14.45 -0.97
N ILE A 28 3.23 -14.20 0.32
CA ILE A 28 2.68 -14.98 1.44
C ILE A 28 1.15 -14.82 1.48
N MET A 29 0.64 -13.58 1.41
CA MET A 29 -0.81 -13.31 1.35
C MET A 29 -1.51 -13.94 0.14
N GLU A 30 -0.81 -14.01 -1.01
CA GLU A 30 -1.30 -14.67 -2.23
C GLU A 30 -1.10 -16.20 -2.21
N ARG A 31 -0.59 -16.79 -1.12
CA ARG A 31 -0.22 -18.22 -0.99
C ARG A 31 0.76 -18.71 -2.06
N LYS A 32 1.61 -17.81 -2.57
CA LYS A 32 2.66 -18.08 -3.56
C LYS A 32 4.06 -18.19 -2.95
N ALA A 33 4.19 -17.93 -1.65
CA ALA A 33 5.40 -18.14 -0.87
C ALA A 33 5.05 -18.84 0.44
N PRO A 34 5.97 -19.65 1.00
CA PRO A 34 5.78 -20.28 2.30
C PRO A 34 5.71 -19.25 3.43
N ASP A 35 4.94 -19.58 4.47
CA ASP A 35 4.82 -18.76 5.67
C ASP A 35 6.16 -18.72 6.43
N VAL A 36 6.44 -17.57 7.06
CA VAL A 36 7.65 -17.40 7.88
C VAL A 36 7.30 -17.61 9.35
N PRO A 37 7.96 -18.56 10.04
CA PRO A 37 7.67 -18.80 11.45
C PRO A 37 8.09 -17.61 12.31
N LEU A 38 7.16 -17.15 13.15
CA LEU A 38 7.39 -16.10 14.13
C LEU A 38 7.84 -16.70 15.45
N VAL A 39 8.86 -16.09 16.06
CA VAL A 39 9.43 -16.49 17.34
C VAL A 39 8.98 -15.49 18.42
N ALA A 40 9.06 -15.90 19.68
CA ALA A 40 8.76 -15.01 20.80
C ALA A 40 9.58 -13.70 20.73
N LYS A 41 8.89 -12.56 20.95
CA LYS A 41 9.45 -11.19 20.89
C LYS A 41 9.78 -10.67 19.49
N ASP A 42 9.33 -11.35 18.44
CA ASP A 42 9.39 -10.80 17.09
C ASP A 42 8.38 -9.66 16.92
N VAL A 43 8.81 -8.58 16.26
CA VAL A 43 7.93 -7.47 15.87
C VAL A 43 7.81 -7.46 14.35
N LEU A 44 6.58 -7.66 13.85
CA LEU A 44 6.28 -7.57 12.42
C LEU A 44 6.03 -6.10 12.02
N TYR A 45 6.93 -5.56 11.22
CA TYR A 45 6.82 -4.21 10.65
C TYR A 45 6.35 -4.28 9.20
N ILE A 46 5.20 -3.64 8.93
CA ILE A 46 4.58 -3.58 7.61
C ILE A 46 4.59 -2.11 7.15
N PRO A 47 5.45 -1.74 6.19
CA PRO A 47 5.45 -0.39 5.66
C PRO A 47 4.18 -0.10 4.84
N ASP A 48 3.77 1.15 4.78
CA ASP A 48 2.64 1.61 3.95
C ASP A 48 3.09 1.79 2.48
N ASN A 49 2.26 1.35 1.54
CA ASN A 49 2.43 1.50 0.10
C ASN A 49 1.87 2.86 -0.33
N ARG A 50 2.56 3.92 0.08
CA ARG A 50 2.18 5.30 -0.22
C ARG A 50 2.02 5.58 -1.72
N GLY A 51 2.86 4.94 -2.56
CA GLY A 51 2.79 5.07 -4.02
C GLY A 51 1.50 4.47 -4.62
N GLY A 52 1.13 3.25 -4.21
CA GLY A 52 -0.13 2.62 -4.64
C GLY A 52 -1.37 3.41 -4.19
N ARG A 53 -1.33 3.98 -2.98
CA ARG A 53 -2.41 4.84 -2.46
C ARG A 53 -2.57 6.12 -3.27
N LEU A 54 -1.46 6.76 -3.64
CA LEU A 54 -1.49 7.98 -4.44
C LEU A 54 -2.06 7.73 -5.85
N THR A 55 -1.63 6.67 -6.53
CA THR A 55 -2.15 6.30 -7.86
C THR A 55 -3.66 6.02 -7.84
N ALA A 56 -4.14 5.26 -6.85
CA ALA A 56 -5.58 4.98 -6.71
C ALA A 56 -6.39 6.29 -6.53
N ASN A 57 -5.91 7.20 -5.67
CA ASN A 57 -6.57 8.49 -5.45
C ASN A 57 -6.55 9.40 -6.68
N ILE A 58 -5.50 9.33 -7.51
CA ILE A 58 -5.41 10.11 -8.76
C ILE A 58 -6.39 9.56 -9.79
N LEU A 59 -6.48 8.24 -9.95
CA LEU A 59 -7.41 7.61 -10.88
C LEU A 59 -8.87 7.92 -10.53
N ASP A 60 -9.25 7.79 -9.26
CA ASP A 60 -10.60 8.15 -8.78
C ASP A 60 -10.93 9.62 -9.08
N LYS A 61 -9.95 10.52 -8.90
CA LYS A 61 -10.14 11.95 -9.21
C LYS A 61 -10.31 12.19 -10.70
N ILE A 62 -9.52 11.57 -11.58
CA ILE A 62 -9.65 11.75 -13.05
C ILE A 62 -11.04 11.32 -13.53
N ILE A 63 -11.54 10.18 -13.05
CA ILE A 63 -12.88 9.69 -13.39
C ILE A 63 -13.96 10.65 -12.85
N GLY A 64 -13.82 11.12 -11.60
CA GLY A 64 -14.75 12.08 -11.00
C GLY A 64 -14.75 13.44 -11.69
N PHE A 65 -13.59 13.95 -12.12
CA PHE A 65 -13.50 15.18 -12.91
C PHE A 65 -14.08 14.99 -14.32
N GLY A 66 -13.79 13.88 -15.01
CA GLY A 66 -14.36 13.59 -16.34
C GLY A 66 -15.89 13.58 -16.40
N ALA A 67 -16.55 13.19 -15.30
CA ALA A 67 -18.00 13.28 -15.17
C ALA A 67 -18.52 14.70 -14.82
N GLY A 68 -17.71 15.54 -14.17
CA GLY A 68 -18.13 16.86 -13.67
C GLY A 68 -17.94 18.03 -14.65
N ILE A 69 -16.93 18.00 -15.52
CA ILE A 69 -16.63 19.11 -16.44
C ILE A 69 -17.63 19.27 -17.60
N ALA A 70 -18.47 18.26 -17.87
CA ALA A 70 -19.54 18.41 -18.85
C ALA A 70 -20.66 19.38 -18.39
N SER A 71 -20.86 19.57 -17.08
CA SER A 71 -21.98 20.37 -16.57
C SER A 71 -21.68 21.87 -16.40
N GLY A 72 -20.44 22.26 -16.10
CA GLY A 72 -20.07 23.65 -15.85
C GLY A 72 -19.67 24.46 -17.10
N VAL A 73 -19.04 23.81 -18.10
CA VAL A 73 -18.56 24.50 -19.31
C VAL A 73 -19.69 24.70 -20.34
N LEU A 74 -20.71 23.83 -20.35
CA LEU A 74 -21.86 23.99 -21.24
C LEU A 74 -22.78 25.16 -20.86
N ILE A 75 -22.84 25.56 -19.58
CA ILE A 75 -23.71 26.66 -19.14
C ILE A 75 -23.15 28.03 -19.55
N TYR A 76 -21.83 28.21 -19.57
CA TYR A 76 -21.23 29.48 -20.02
C TYR A 76 -21.10 29.60 -21.56
N GLY A 77 -21.04 28.49 -22.29
CA GLY A 77 -20.98 28.49 -23.76
C GLY A 77 -22.32 28.60 -24.47
N ALA A 78 -23.44 28.27 -23.81
CA ALA A 78 -24.79 28.30 -24.39
C ALA A 78 -25.55 29.63 -24.15
N ILE A 79 -24.94 30.62 -23.48
CA ILE A 79 -25.54 31.93 -23.17
C ILE A 79 -24.76 33.07 -23.86
N ARG A 80 -24.17 32.82 -25.04
CA ARG A 80 -23.66 33.87 -25.93
C ARG A 80 -24.21 33.74 -27.34
#